data_AF-A0A0G1ZND6-F1
#
_entry.id   AF-A0A0G1ZND6-F1
#
_cell.length_a   1.000
_cell.length_b   1.000
_cell.length_c   1.000
_cell.angle_alpha   90.00
_cell.angle_beta   90.00
_cell.angle_gamma   90.00
#
_symmetry.space_group_name_H-M   'P 1'
#
loop_
_entity.id
_entity.type
_entity.pdbx_description
1 polymer ?
#
loop_
_entity_poly.entity_id
_entity_poly.type
_entity_poly.pdbx_seq_one_letter_code
_entity_poly.pdbx_strand_id
1 'polypeptide(L)'
;MENQVKTPPAGEDKTKLGTVSGEQLKIGKIIVDRNLCIGAASCIAVAPGVFELDSENKAVVYNAEGADAETILLAAKSCPTMAIIVFDPEGKQIYP
;
A
#
# COMPACT_ATOMS: atom_id res chain seq x y z
N MET A 1 3.23 22.99 25.21
CA MET A 1 3.95 21.70 25.18
C MET A 1 3.74 21.12 23.80
N GLU A 2 4.61 21.48 22.87
CA GLU A 2 4.53 21.15 21.46
C GLU A 2 5.58 20.09 21.11
N ASN A 3 5.15 19.21 20.21
CA ASN A 3 5.97 18.29 19.42
C ASN A 3 6.82 17.25 20.14
N GLN A 4 6.38 15.99 19.99
CA GLN A 4 7.21 14.94 19.40
C GLN A 4 6.31 13.72 19.09
N VAL A 5 5.54 13.78 18.00
CA VAL A 5 5.16 12.53 17.32
C VAL A 5 6.40 12.10 16.56
N LYS A 6 7.23 11.29 17.22
CA LYS A 6 8.33 10.59 16.56
C LYS A 6 7.68 9.59 15.62
N THR A 7 7.63 9.93 14.34
CA THR A 7 7.38 8.95 13.29
C THR A 7 8.40 7.83 13.48
N PRO A 8 7.99 6.58 13.77
CA PRO A 8 8.95 5.49 13.85
C PRO A 8 9.62 5.33 12.47
N PRO A 9 10.94 5.05 12.44
CA PRO A 9 11.66 4.86 11.18
C PRO A 9 11.05 3.67 10.43
N ALA A 10 10.84 3.86 9.12
CA ALA A 10 10.47 2.81 8.19
C ALA A 10 11.40 1.62 8.40
N GLY A 11 10.82 0.51 8.88
CA GLY A 11 11.53 -0.75 9.04
C GLY A 11 11.83 -1.31 7.66
N GLU A 12 13.04 -1.02 7.17
CA GLU A 12 13.66 -1.82 6.14
C GLU A 12 13.98 -3.19 6.73
N ASP A 13 13.14 -4.20 6.46
CA ASP A 13 13.60 -5.59 6.45
C ASP A 13 13.48 -6.12 5.02
N LYS A 14 14.56 -5.86 4.27
CA LYS A 14 14.82 -6.43 2.95
C LYS A 14 15.43 -7.81 3.13
N THR A 15 14.66 -8.82 3.56
CA THR A 15 15.21 -10.18 3.66
C THR A 15 14.19 -11.26 3.26
N LYS A 16 14.25 -11.61 1.97
CA LYS A 16 13.87 -12.91 1.36
C LYS A 16 12.37 -13.18 1.21
N LEU A 17 11.86 -13.03 -0.02
CA LEU A 17 11.78 -14.09 -1.05
C LEU A 17 10.71 -15.14 -0.73
N GLY A 18 9.54 -14.96 -1.34
CA GLY A 18 8.57 -16.02 -1.61
C GLY A 18 8.50 -16.25 -3.12
N THR A 19 9.43 -17.01 -3.67
CA THR A 19 9.29 -17.61 -5.02
C THR A 19 8.04 -18.49 -5.05
N VAL A 20 6.94 -18.01 -5.64
CA VAL A 20 5.93 -18.91 -6.20
C VAL A 20 6.12 -18.95 -7.72
N SER A 21 6.57 -20.11 -8.17
CA SER A 21 6.57 -20.50 -9.56
C SER A 21 5.21 -20.22 -10.19
N GLY A 22 5.15 -19.37 -11.24
CA GLY A 22 4.18 -19.58 -12.31
C GLY A 22 3.45 -18.39 -12.92
N GLU A 23 3.25 -17.27 -12.22
CA GLU A 23 2.47 -16.16 -12.81
C GLU A 23 2.95 -14.81 -12.26
N GLN A 24 3.48 -13.94 -13.14
CA GLN A 24 3.87 -12.58 -12.77
C GLN A 24 2.61 -11.79 -12.38
N LEU A 25 2.30 -11.74 -11.09
CA LEU A 25 1.33 -10.79 -10.57
C LEU A 25 1.84 -9.38 -10.92
N LYS A 26 1.12 -8.71 -11.82
CA LYS A 26 1.40 -7.35 -12.25
C LYS A 26 0.26 -6.46 -11.80
N ILE A 27 0.60 -5.41 -11.08
CA ILE A 27 -0.36 -4.37 -10.72
C ILE A 27 -0.19 -3.24 -11.73
N GLY A 28 -1.29 -2.91 -12.40
CA GLY A 28 -1.33 -1.82 -13.37
C GLY A 28 -1.80 -0.52 -12.74
N LYS A 29 -2.79 -0.57 -11.85
CA LYS A 29 -3.38 0.62 -11.25
C LYS A 29 -3.78 0.39 -9.81
N ILE A 30 -3.56 1.41 -8.98
CA ILE A 30 -3.95 1.43 -7.57
C ILE A 30 -4.84 2.64 -7.37
N ILE A 31 -5.98 2.45 -6.73
CA ILE A 31 -6.97 3.49 -6.41
C ILE A 31 -7.23 3.43 -4.91
N VAL A 32 -7.24 4.58 -4.24
CA VAL A 32 -7.63 4.66 -2.83
C VAL A 32 -8.97 5.38 -2.73
N ASP A 33 -9.96 4.69 -2.18
CA ASP A 33 -11.24 5.30 -1.83
C ASP A 33 -11.11 6.09 -0.53
N ARG A 34 -11.08 7.41 -0.67
CA ARG A 34 -10.95 8.37 0.44
C ARG A 34 -12.14 8.33 1.39
N ASN A 35 -13.32 7.90 0.94
CA ASN A 35 -14.51 7.78 1.78
C ASN A 35 -14.38 6.58 2.73
N LEU A 36 -13.80 5.48 2.27
CA LEU A 36 -13.55 4.28 3.08
C LEU A 36 -12.26 4.37 3.90
N CYS A 37 -11.29 5.17 3.47
CA CYS A 37 -10.03 5.32 4.18
C CYS A 37 -10.21 6.01 5.53
N ILE A 38 -9.96 5.30 6.63
CA ILE A 38 -10.04 5.84 8.00
C ILE A 38 -8.70 6.38 8.53
N GLY A 39 -7.65 6.43 7.69
CA GLY A 39 -6.33 6.89 8.11
C GLY A 39 -5.58 5.92 9.02
N ALA A 40 -5.86 4.62 8.94
CA ALA A 40 -5.21 3.58 9.77
C ALA A 40 -3.69 3.40 9.51
N ALA A 41 -3.17 3.98 8.42
CA ALA A 41 -1.76 3.92 8.00
C ALA A 41 -1.17 2.51 7.81
N SER A 42 -1.98 1.45 7.82
CA SER A 42 -1.52 0.06 7.70
C SER A 42 -0.85 -0.21 6.35
N CYS A 43 -1.34 0.43 5.28
CA CYS A 43 -0.73 0.34 3.95
C CYS A 43 0.66 0.96 3.87
N ILE A 44 0.94 2.02 4.62
CA ILE A 44 2.26 2.66 4.70
C ILE A 44 3.22 1.80 5.50
N ALA A 45 2.72 1.12 6.55
CA ALA A 45 3.53 0.18 7.31
C ALA A 45 4.01 -1.00 6.44
N VAL A 46 3.22 -1.44 5.46
CA VAL A 46 3.57 -2.55 4.55
C VAL A 46 4.34 -2.06 3.32
N ALA A 47 3.89 -0.97 2.69
CA ALA A 47 4.45 -0.44 1.45
C ALA A 47 4.70 1.08 1.57
N PRO A 48 5.68 1.50 2.38
CA PRO A 48 5.99 2.92 2.60
C PRO A 48 6.54 3.61 1.35
N GLY A 49 7.06 2.82 0.39
CA GLY A 49 7.52 3.31 -0.91
C GLY A 49 6.40 3.67 -1.88
N VAL A 50 5.14 3.28 -1.57
CA VAL A 50 3.99 3.38 -2.48
C VAL A 50 2.91 4.31 -1.94
N PHE A 51 2.61 4.17 -0.66
CA PHE A 51 1.55 4.92 0.01
C PHE A 51 2.12 5.98 0.95
N GLU A 52 1.45 7.12 1.01
CA GLU A 52 1.68 8.18 1.98
C GLU A 52 0.34 8.68 2.54
N LEU A 53 0.34 9.35 3.69
CA LEU A 53 -0.84 10.10 4.17
C LEU A 53 -0.74 11.55 3.71
N ASP A 54 -1.83 12.07 3.17
CA ASP A 54 -1.94 13.50 2.90
C ASP A 54 -2.29 14.32 4.16
N SER A 55 -2.53 15.62 3.97
CA SER A 55 -2.88 16.54 5.05
C SER A 55 -4.20 16.23 5.77
N GLU A 56 -5.06 15.39 5.18
CA GLU A 56 -6.33 14.95 5.78
C GLU A 56 -6.19 13.58 6.46
N ASN A 57 -4.96 13.06 6.62
CA ASN A 57 -4.67 11.70 7.07
C ASN A 57 -5.33 10.62 6.19
N LYS A 58 -5.46 10.89 4.88
CA LYS A 58 -5.97 9.92 3.91
C LYS A 58 -4.81 9.33 3.13
N ALA A 59 -4.86 8.01 2.95
CA ALA A 59 -3.86 7.32 2.16
C ALA A 59 -3.96 7.77 0.70
N VAL A 60 -2.80 8.08 0.11
CA VAL A 60 -2.63 8.42 -1.29
C VAL A 60 -1.47 7.61 -1.86
N VAL A 61 -1.55 7.31 -3.16
CA VAL A 61 -0.46 6.61 -3.87
C VAL A 61 0.41 7.69 -4.51
N TYR A 62 1.67 7.78 -4.07
CA TYR A 62 2.62 8.73 -4.64
C TYR A 62 3.58 8.06 -5.64
N ASN A 63 3.81 6.75 -5.49
CA ASN A 63 4.68 5.98 -6.36
C ASN A 63 4.21 4.52 -6.49
N ALA A 64 3.43 4.21 -7.53
CA ALA A 64 2.92 2.87 -7.76
C ALA A 64 4.00 1.80 -8.03
N GLU A 65 5.23 2.23 -8.37
CA GLU A 65 6.37 1.36 -8.63
C GLU A 65 7.32 1.26 -7.42
N GLY A 66 6.96 1.85 -6.29
CA GLY A 66 7.79 1.88 -5.09
C GLY A 66 7.90 0.56 -4.33
N ALA A 67 7.14 -0.46 -4.74
CA ALA A 67 7.23 -1.82 -4.23
C ALA A 67 6.81 -2.83 -5.31
N ASP A 68 7.10 -4.11 -5.09
CA ASP A 68 6.64 -5.19 -5.95
C ASP A 68 5.12 -5.43 -5.81
N ALA A 69 4.55 -6.14 -6.78
CA ALA A 69 3.12 -6.39 -6.83
C ALA A 69 2.59 -7.18 -5.62
N GLU A 70 3.38 -8.08 -5.04
CA GLU A 70 2.98 -8.85 -3.86
C GLU A 70 2.91 -7.93 -2.63
N THR A 71 3.90 -7.05 -2.46
CA THR A 71 3.94 -6.06 -1.38
C THR A 71 2.79 -5.08 -1.47
N ILE A 72 2.47 -4.57 -2.67
CA ILE A 72 1.31 -3.70 -2.88
C ILE A 72 -0.01 -4.42 -2.57
N LEU A 73 -0.15 -5.68 -3.01
CA LEU A 73 -1.33 -6.48 -2.72
C LEU A 73 -1.46 -6.77 -1.22
N LEU A 74 -0.35 -7.00 -0.52
CA LEU A 74 -0.32 -7.18 0.92
C LEU A 74 -0.71 -5.89 1.65
N ALA A 75 -0.24 -4.73 1.17
CA ALA A 75 -0.63 -3.43 1.72
C ALA A 75 -2.13 -3.17 1.54
N ALA A 76 -2.69 -3.56 0.40
CA ALA A 76 -4.13 -3.47 0.18
C ALA A 76 -4.92 -4.38 1.13
N LYS A 77 -4.49 -5.65 1.30
CA LYS A 77 -5.08 -6.61 2.26
C LYS A 77 -4.94 -6.20 3.73
N SER A 78 -3.93 -5.40 4.04
CA SER A 78 -3.72 -4.83 5.38
C SER A 78 -4.74 -3.74 5.73
N CYS A 79 -5.45 -3.19 4.74
CA CYS A 79 -6.43 -2.14 4.98
C CYS A 79 -7.68 -2.69 5.71
N PRO A 80 -7.99 -2.24 6.94
CA PRO A 80 -9.13 -2.77 7.70
C PRO A 80 -10.49 -2.43 7.09
N THR A 81 -10.56 -1.38 6.26
CA THR A 81 -11.79 -0.92 5.59
C THR A 81 -11.80 -1.23 4.09
N MET A 82 -10.81 -1.98 3.58
CA MET A 82 -10.69 -2.33 2.16
C MET A 82 -10.74 -1.10 1.24
N ALA A 83 -10.16 0.02 1.67
CA ALA A 83 -10.17 1.27 0.92
C ALA A 83 -9.21 1.29 -0.29
N ILE A 84 -8.33 0.29 -0.42
CA ILE A 84 -7.28 0.24 -1.44
C ILE A 84 -7.67 -0.77 -2.50
N ILE A 85 -7.98 -0.26 -3.70
CA ILE A 85 -8.38 -1.04 -4.86
C ILE A 85 -7.20 -1.17 -5.82
N VAL A 86 -6.94 -2.40 -6.23
CA VAL A 86 -5.81 -2.83 -7.05
C VAL A 86 -6.37 -3.45 -8.33
N PHE A 87 -5.83 -3.00 -9.46
CA PHE A 87 -6.14 -3.50 -10.79
C PHE A 87 -4.87 -4.03 -11.44
N ASP A 88 -5.05 -5.03 -12.29
CA ASP A 88 -4.02 -5.53 -13.19
C ASP A 88 -3.77 -4.51 -14.34
N PRO A 89 -2.71 -4.69 -15.16
CA PRO A 89 -2.48 -3.84 -16.32
C PRO A 89 -3.56 -3.94 -17.41
N GLU A 90 -4.42 -4.97 -17.38
CA GLU A 90 -5.52 -5.16 -18.32
C GLU A 90 -6.82 -4.46 -17.85
N GLY A 91 -6.83 -3.88 -16.65
CA GLY A 91 -7.96 -3.17 -16.05
C GLY A 91 -8.94 -4.05 -15.25
N LYS A 92 -8.63 -5.33 -15.06
CA LYS A 92 -9.31 -6.25 -14.15
C LYS A 92 -8.94 -5.95 -12.70
N GLN A 93 -9.95 -5.84 -11.86
CA GLN A 93 -9.79 -5.70 -10.42
C GLN A 93 -9.22 -6.98 -9.81
N ILE A 94 -8.09 -6.85 -9.12
CA ILE A 94 -7.43 -7.94 -8.37
C ILE A 94 -7.94 -7.96 -6.92
N TYR A 95 -8.15 -6.78 -6.33
CA TYR A 95 -8.52 -6.61 -4.91
C TYR A 95 -9.06 -5.20 -4.65
N PRO A 96 -9.90 -4.96 -3.62
CA PRO A 96 -10.75 -5.93 -2.96
C PRO A 96 -11.74 -6.56 -3.96
#